data_AF-A0A1C6JSH7-F1
#
_entry.id   AF-A0A1C6JSH7-F1
#
_cell.length_a   1.000
_cell.length_b   1.000
_cell.length_c   1.000
_cell.angle_alpha   90.00
_cell.angle_beta   90.00
_cell.angle_gamma   90.00
#
_symmetry.space_group_name_H-M   'P 1'
#
loop_
_entity.id
_entity.type
_entity.pdbx_description
1 polymer ?
#
loop_
_entity_poly.entity_id
_entity_poly.type
_entity_poly.pdbx_seq_one_letter_code
_entity_poly.pdbx_strand_id
1 'polypeptide(L)'
;MTEKGYVQVFCGNGEGKSSAAIGKGILSAIDGNQVIVVQFMKEKNDNESRFFQRLEPEIKLFRFEKMEICFNDLSEDEKREEITNMRNGLNYAKKVLVTGECDVLILDEVLALVNEGIIECEELYPILDARSDDTIIIMTGRIMPEKLKDYVDYVSNIEALC
;
A
#
# COMPACT_ATOMS: atom_id res chain seq x y z
N MET A 1 -6.83 -6.68 25.25
CA MET A 1 -6.30 -5.31 25.14
C MET A 1 -6.21 -5.06 23.66
N THR A 2 -7.02 -4.16 23.11
CA THR A 2 -6.91 -3.77 21.70
C THR A 2 -5.54 -3.14 21.51
N GLU A 3 -4.73 -3.71 20.61
CA GLU A 3 -3.46 -3.09 20.23
C GLU A 3 -3.78 -1.74 19.58
N LYS A 4 -3.01 -0.71 19.93
CA LYS A 4 -3.17 0.62 19.34
C LYS A 4 -2.73 0.54 17.87
N GLY A 5 -3.50 1.16 16.99
CA GLY A 5 -3.15 1.32 15.59
C GLY A 5 -1.82 2.07 15.42
N TYR A 6 -1.11 1.77 14.34
CA TYR A 6 0.19 2.36 14.04
C TYR A 6 0.42 2.43 12.53
N VAL A 7 1.34 3.30 12.13
CA VAL A 7 1.82 3.44 10.76
C VAL A 7 3.21 2.83 10.66
N GLN A 8 3.38 1.86 9.77
CA GLN A 8 4.67 1.22 9.50
C GLN A 8 5.08 1.39 8.03
N VAL A 9 6.37 1.63 7.82
CA VAL A 9 6.98 1.68 6.49
C VAL A 9 8.00 0.55 6.35
N PHE A 10 7.88 -0.23 5.27
CA PHE A 10 8.95 -1.08 4.77
C PHE A 10 9.59 -0.42 3.55
N CYS A 11 10.83 0.06 3.69
CA CYS A 11 11.55 0.74 2.64
C CYS A 11 12.92 0.12 2.33
N GLY A 12 13.65 0.68 1.37
CA GLY A 12 14.99 0.25 1.00
C GLY A 12 15.10 -0.47 -0.34
N ASN A 13 16.34 -0.69 -0.77
CA ASN A 13 16.68 -1.27 -2.07
C ASN A 13 16.68 -2.80 -2.09
N GLY A 14 16.64 -3.45 -0.93
CA GLY A 14 16.56 -4.91 -0.81
C GLY A 14 15.15 -5.46 -1.10
N GLU A 15 15.10 -6.74 -1.40
CA GLU A 15 13.84 -7.47 -1.63
C GLU A 15 13.13 -7.83 -0.31
N GLY A 16 11.81 -8.04 -0.37
CA GLY A 16 11.02 -8.52 0.78
C GLY A 16 10.15 -7.48 1.47
N LYS A 17 10.12 -6.22 1.03
CA LYS A 17 9.25 -5.17 1.57
C LYS A 17 7.76 -5.56 1.49
N SER A 18 7.27 -5.87 0.28
CA SER A 18 5.90 -6.33 0.06
C SER A 18 5.62 -7.64 0.80
N SER A 19 6.55 -8.58 0.81
CA SER A 19 6.40 -9.86 1.52
C SER A 19 6.26 -9.67 3.03
N ALA A 20 7.01 -8.75 3.64
CA ALA A 20 6.89 -8.40 5.04
C ALA A 20 5.55 -7.74 5.35
N ALA A 21 5.09 -6.83 4.50
CA ALA A 21 3.79 -6.19 4.63
C ALA A 21 2.63 -7.20 4.52
N ILE A 22 2.62 -8.03 3.48
CA ILE A 22 1.62 -9.09 3.26
C ILE A 22 1.67 -10.11 4.41
N GLY A 23 2.86 -10.51 4.85
CA GLY A 23 3.04 -11.42 5.98
C GLY A 23 2.43 -10.88 7.27
N LYS A 24 2.61 -9.58 7.55
CA LYS A 24 1.91 -8.92 8.66
C LYS A 24 0.40 -8.92 8.49
N GLY A 25 -0.10 -8.64 7.28
CA GLY A 25 -1.52 -8.76 6.96
C GLY A 25 -2.07 -10.15 7.27
N ILE A 26 -1.39 -11.21 6.83
CA ILE A 26 -1.79 -12.60 7.10
C ILE A 26 -1.83 -12.88 8.61
N LEU A 27 -0.82 -12.44 9.37
CA LEU A 27 -0.81 -12.61 10.83
C LEU A 27 -1.99 -11.89 11.49
N SER A 28 -2.28 -10.65 11.10
CA SER A 28 -3.46 -9.93 11.60
C SER A 28 -4.77 -10.62 11.23
N ALA A 29 -4.89 -11.17 10.02
CA ALA A 29 -6.07 -11.91 9.59
C ALA A 29 -6.27 -13.20 10.39
N ILE A 30 -5.20 -13.89 10.79
CA ILE A 30 -5.26 -15.05 11.70
C ILE A 30 -5.88 -14.66 13.04
N ASP A 31 -5.63 -13.44 13.52
CA ASP A 31 -6.23 -12.88 14.74
C ASP A 31 -7.66 -12.34 14.53
N GLY A 32 -8.23 -12.53 13.34
CA GLY A 32 -9.61 -12.15 13.01
C GLY A 32 -9.80 -10.75 12.43
N ASN A 33 -8.71 -10.02 12.18
CA ASN A 33 -8.76 -8.68 11.60
C ASN A 33 -9.07 -8.72 10.10
N GLN A 34 -9.81 -7.71 9.62
CA GLN A 34 -10.05 -7.47 8.20
C GLN A 34 -8.87 -6.72 7.58
N VAL A 35 -8.32 -7.28 6.50
CA VAL A 35 -7.14 -6.73 5.82
C VAL A 35 -7.49 -6.30 4.42
N ILE A 36 -7.14 -5.07 4.07
CA ILE A 36 -7.25 -4.55 2.71
C ILE A 36 -5.86 -4.22 2.20
N VAL A 37 -5.54 -4.73 1.02
CA VAL A 37 -4.30 -4.45 0.30
C VAL A 37 -4.65 -3.65 -0.95
N VAL A 38 -4.02 -2.49 -1.11
CA VAL A 38 -4.06 -1.70 -2.34
C VAL A 38 -2.64 -1.70 -2.92
N GLN A 39 -2.49 -2.28 -4.11
CA GLN A 39 -1.21 -2.35 -4.82
C GLN A 39 -1.09 -1.25 -5.85
N PHE A 40 0.08 -0.62 -5.89
CA PHE A 40 0.44 0.43 -6.86
C PHE A 40 1.64 0.01 -7.72
N MET A 41 1.75 0.56 -8.93
CA MET A 41 2.91 0.44 -9.84
C MET A 41 3.48 -0.99 -10.01
N LYS A 42 2.60 -1.99 -10.01
CA LYS A 42 2.95 -3.40 -10.24
C LYS A 42 2.35 -3.93 -11.53
N GLU A 43 3.09 -4.80 -12.20
CA GLU A 43 2.61 -5.58 -13.35
C GLU A 43 1.56 -6.60 -12.91
N LYS A 44 0.58 -6.85 -13.78
CA LYS A 44 -0.55 -7.73 -13.48
C LYS A 44 -0.09 -9.18 -13.36
N ASN A 45 -0.43 -9.78 -12.22
CA ASN A 45 -0.16 -11.18 -11.94
C ASN A 45 -1.46 -11.90 -11.61
N ASP A 46 -1.97 -12.67 -12.58
CA ASP A 46 -3.23 -13.40 -12.43
C ASP A 46 -3.14 -14.51 -11.38
N ASN A 47 -1.96 -15.11 -11.18
CA ASN A 47 -1.77 -16.14 -10.16
C ASN A 47 -1.83 -15.56 -8.75
N GLU A 48 -1.22 -14.39 -8.55
CA GLU A 48 -1.32 -13.64 -7.29
C GLU A 48 -2.77 -13.25 -7.01
N SER A 49 -3.45 -12.65 -7.99
CA SER A 49 -4.87 -12.26 -7.88
C SER A 49 -5.77 -13.45 -7.50
N ARG A 50 -5.61 -14.60 -8.16
CA ARG A 50 -6.36 -15.83 -7.84
C ARG A 50 -6.03 -16.38 -6.47
N PHE A 51 -4.80 -16.20 -5.99
CA PHE A 51 -4.44 -16.63 -4.64
C PHE A 51 -5.12 -15.74 -3.59
N PHE A 52 -5.09 -14.42 -3.76
CA PHE A 52 -5.76 -13.48 -2.85
C PHE A 52 -7.27 -13.67 -2.81
N GLN A 53 -7.92 -14.02 -3.94
CA GLN A 53 -9.35 -14.38 -3.96
C GLN A 53 -9.71 -15.54 -3.02
N ARG A 54 -8.77 -16.44 -2.73
CA ARG A 54 -8.98 -17.55 -1.79
C ARG A 54 -8.84 -17.15 -0.33
N LEU A 55 -8.32 -15.94 -0.07
CA LEU A 55 -8.15 -15.35 1.25
C LEU A 55 -9.31 -14.42 1.61
N GLU A 56 -10.29 -14.24 0.72
CA GLU A 56 -11.50 -13.48 1.01
C GLU A 56 -12.48 -14.29 1.88
N PRO A 57 -13.21 -13.65 2.81
CA PRO A 57 -13.30 -12.19 2.99
C PRO A 57 -12.19 -11.55 3.83
N GLU A 58 -11.34 -12.34 4.50
CA GLU A 58 -10.39 -11.85 5.51
C GLU A 58 -9.31 -10.93 4.94
N ILE A 59 -8.83 -11.21 3.72
CA ILE A 59 -7.83 -10.40 3.02
C ILE A 59 -8.32 -10.11 1.60
N LYS A 60 -8.47 -8.83 1.29
CA LYS A 60 -8.87 -8.37 -0.06
C LYS A 60 -7.74 -7.61 -0.73
N LEU A 61 -7.47 -7.93 -1.99
CA LEU A 61 -6.48 -7.24 -2.81
C LEU A 61 -7.17 -6.41 -3.90
N PHE A 62 -6.80 -5.13 -3.97
CA PHE A 62 -7.28 -4.19 -4.98
C PHE A 62 -6.13 -3.63 -5.80
N ARG A 63 -6.36 -3.53 -7.10
CA ARG A 63 -5.51 -2.83 -8.06
C ARG A 63 -6.39 -2.00 -8.97
N PHE A 64 -5.95 -0.79 -9.28
CA PHE A 64 -6.74 0.16 -10.08
C PHE A 64 -6.15 0.38 -11.46
N GLU A 65 -4.83 0.22 -11.59
CA GLU A 65 -4.07 0.15 -12.83
C GLU A 65 -4.65 -0.89 -13.78
N LYS A 66 -4.77 -0.50 -15.05
CA LYS A 66 -5.38 -1.33 -16.10
C LYS A 66 -4.33 -1.94 -17.02
N MET A 67 -3.18 -1.30 -17.14
CA MET A 67 -2.14 -1.73 -18.06
C MET A 67 -1.34 -2.88 -17.46
N GLU A 68 -0.98 -3.85 -18.30
CA GLU A 68 -0.19 -5.01 -17.90
C GLU A 68 1.33 -4.75 -18.01
N ILE A 69 1.71 -3.61 -18.58
CA ILE A 69 3.10 -3.18 -18.84
C ILE A 69 3.56 -2.26 -17.72
N CYS A 70 4.86 -2.27 -17.41
CA CYS A 70 5.48 -1.34 -16.46
C CYS A 70 5.17 0.13 -16.82
N PHE A 71 4.83 0.93 -15.82
CA PHE A 71 4.45 2.35 -15.99
C PHE A 71 5.49 3.17 -16.78
N ASN A 72 6.77 2.86 -16.61
CA ASN A 72 7.87 3.57 -17.28
C ASN A 72 7.95 3.29 -18.79
N ASP A 73 7.41 2.16 -19.23
CA ASP A 73 7.41 1.73 -20.64
C ASP A 73 6.14 2.15 -21.40
N LEU A 74 5.19 2.80 -20.71
CA LEU A 74 3.95 3.31 -21.31
C LEU A 74 4.18 4.60 -22.11
N SER A 75 3.32 4.84 -23.11
CA SER A 75 3.23 6.13 -23.78
C SER A 75 2.68 7.22 -22.85
N GLU A 76 2.86 8.49 -23.21
CA GLU A 76 2.40 9.62 -22.39
C GLU A 76 0.87 9.73 -22.28
N ASP A 77 0.11 9.20 -23.25
CA ASP A 77 -1.35 9.07 -23.14
C ASP A 77 -1.72 7.97 -22.13
N GLU A 78 -1.09 6.80 -22.21
CA GLU A 78 -1.33 5.67 -21.30
C GLU A 78 -0.91 6.01 -19.86
N LYS A 79 0.23 6.69 -19.67
CA LYS A 79 0.64 7.18 -18.35
C LYS A 79 -0.40 8.10 -17.72
N ARG A 80 -1.03 8.99 -18.49
CA ARG A 80 -2.09 9.88 -17.98
C ARG A 80 -3.31 9.11 -17.48
N GLU A 81 -3.69 8.04 -18.20
CA GLU A 81 -4.77 7.16 -17.77
C GLU A 81 -4.40 6.39 -16.50
N GLU A 82 -3.20 5.83 -16.43
CA GLU A 82 -2.72 5.08 -15.27
C GLU A 82 -2.54 5.97 -14.04
N ILE A 83 -2.07 7.21 -14.19
CA ILE A 83 -2.04 8.22 -13.11
C ILE A 83 -3.43 8.44 -12.53
N THR A 84 -4.45 8.50 -13.39
CA THR A 84 -5.84 8.67 -12.94
C THR A 84 -6.31 7.43 -12.15
N ASN A 85 -5.96 6.24 -12.62
CA ASN A 85 -6.28 4.97 -11.94
C ASN A 85 -5.57 4.87 -10.57
N MET A 86 -4.28 5.19 -10.49
CA MET A 86 -3.52 5.21 -9.24
C MET A 86 -4.12 6.19 -8.21
N ARG A 87 -4.53 7.39 -8.65
CA ARG A 87 -5.26 8.35 -7.80
C ARG A 87 -6.60 7.80 -7.32
N ASN A 88 -7.31 7.03 -8.13
CA ASN A 88 -8.54 6.34 -7.69
C ASN A 88 -8.24 5.30 -6.61
N GLY A 89 -7.11 4.60 -6.69
CA GLY A 89 -6.65 3.68 -5.64
C GLY A 89 -6.39 4.37 -4.30
N LEU A 90 -5.78 5.56 -4.31
CA LEU A 90 -5.61 6.38 -3.09
C LEU A 90 -6.94 6.84 -2.50
N ASN A 91 -7.87 7.28 -3.35
CA ASN A 91 -9.22 7.65 -2.91
C ASN A 91 -9.97 6.46 -2.31
N TYR A 92 -9.80 5.27 -2.89
CA TYR A 92 -10.38 4.04 -2.35
C TYR A 92 -9.77 3.69 -0.98
N ALA A 93 -8.44 3.73 -0.85
CA ALA A 93 -7.74 3.53 0.41
C ALA A 93 -8.27 4.48 1.51
N LYS A 94 -8.40 5.77 1.19
CA LYS A 94 -8.99 6.75 2.12
C LYS A 94 -10.42 6.37 2.51
N LYS A 95 -11.24 5.98 1.54
CA LYS A 95 -12.64 5.61 1.77
C LYS A 95 -12.75 4.43 2.73
N VAL A 96 -11.94 3.39 2.51
CA VAL A 96 -11.88 2.19 3.35
C VAL A 96 -11.60 2.53 4.82
N LEU A 97 -10.67 3.45 5.08
CA LEU A 97 -10.39 3.93 6.44
C LEU A 97 -11.59 4.68 7.04
N VAL A 98 -12.18 5.60 6.28
CA VAL A 98 -13.32 6.41 6.75
C VAL A 98 -14.55 5.55 7.05
N THR A 99 -14.78 4.48 6.27
CA THR A 99 -15.91 3.57 6.48
C THR A 99 -15.65 2.50 7.52
N GLY A 100 -14.42 2.37 8.04
CA GLY A 100 -14.04 1.34 9.01
C GLY A 100 -14.13 -0.07 8.42
N GLU A 101 -13.84 -0.23 7.12
CA GLU A 101 -13.97 -1.51 6.42
C GLU A 101 -12.80 -2.47 6.65
N CYS A 102 -11.70 -2.00 7.24
CA CYS A 102 -10.54 -2.81 7.60
C CYS A 102 -9.93 -2.39 8.93
N ASP A 103 -9.28 -3.32 9.60
CA ASP A 103 -8.42 -3.07 10.75
C ASP A 103 -6.95 -2.90 10.31
N VAL A 104 -6.58 -3.44 9.14
CA VAL A 104 -5.25 -3.30 8.53
C VAL A 104 -5.36 -2.86 7.08
N LEU A 105 -4.75 -1.73 6.74
CA LEU A 105 -4.59 -1.24 5.38
C LEU A 105 -3.13 -1.32 4.92
N ILE A 106 -2.89 -2.09 3.87
CA ILE A 106 -1.57 -2.20 3.23
C ILE A 106 -1.61 -1.41 1.92
N LEU A 107 -0.73 -0.40 1.83
CA LEU A 107 -0.49 0.42 0.65
C LEU A 107 0.84 0.00 0.02
N ASP A 108 0.78 -1.04 -0.79
CA ASP A 108 1.96 -1.67 -1.37
C ASP A 108 2.47 -0.88 -2.58
N GLU A 109 3.73 -0.46 -2.54
CA GLU A 109 4.44 0.42 -3.48
C GLU A 109 3.87 1.86 -3.57
N VAL A 110 3.11 2.30 -2.57
CA VAL A 110 2.57 3.67 -2.55
C VAL A 110 3.65 4.75 -2.49
N LEU A 111 4.79 4.46 -1.86
CA LEU A 111 5.90 5.43 -1.78
C LEU A 111 6.52 5.66 -3.15
N ALA A 112 6.42 4.68 -4.06
CA ALA A 112 6.90 4.85 -5.41
C ALA A 112 6.08 5.92 -6.15
N LEU A 113 4.77 6.08 -5.86
CA LEU A 113 3.97 7.19 -6.43
C LEU A 113 4.54 8.56 -6.09
N VAL A 114 5.02 8.72 -4.85
CA VAL A 114 5.68 9.94 -4.39
C VAL A 114 7.05 10.09 -5.03
N ASN A 115 7.81 8.99 -5.11
CA ASN A 115 9.17 9.01 -5.67
C ASN A 115 9.19 9.35 -7.17
N GLU A 116 8.19 8.91 -7.93
CA GLU A 116 8.02 9.20 -9.35
C GLU A 116 7.29 10.54 -9.62
N GLY A 117 6.90 11.27 -8.58
CA GLY A 117 6.20 12.55 -8.71
C GLY A 117 4.77 12.44 -9.26
N ILE A 118 4.17 11.25 -9.20
CA ILE A 118 2.77 11.02 -9.58
C ILE A 118 1.82 11.71 -8.59
N ILE A 119 2.19 11.68 -7.31
CA ILE A 119 1.53 12.41 -6.23
C ILE A 119 2.54 13.19 -5.40
N GLU A 120 2.08 14.24 -4.74
CA GLU A 120 2.84 14.90 -3.70
C GLU A 120 2.79 14.09 -2.39
N CYS A 121 3.82 14.21 -1.56
CA CYS A 121 3.90 13.51 -0.27
C CYS A 121 2.72 13.89 0.65
N GLU A 122 2.32 15.15 0.59
CA GLU A 122 1.21 15.76 1.32
C GLU A 122 -0.14 15.11 0.99
N GLU A 123 -0.29 14.49 -0.19
CA GLU A 123 -1.51 13.78 -0.57
C GLU A 123 -1.73 12.49 0.26
N LEU A 124 -0.69 11.99 0.95
CA LEU A 124 -0.81 10.85 1.85
C LEU A 124 -1.34 11.23 3.24
N TYR A 125 -1.17 12.48 3.69
CA TYR A 125 -1.57 12.88 5.05
C TYR A 125 -3.06 12.68 5.31
N PRO A 126 -3.99 13.03 4.39
CA PRO A 126 -5.41 12.79 4.61
C PRO A 126 -5.80 11.32 4.70
N ILE A 127 -4.96 10.40 4.21
CA ILE A 127 -5.17 8.95 4.39
C ILE A 127 -4.72 8.57 5.80
N LEU A 128 -3.52 8.99 6.19
CA LEU A 128 -2.95 8.71 7.51
C LEU A 128 -3.83 9.30 8.63
N ASP A 129 -4.37 10.50 8.45
CA ASP A 129 -5.23 11.19 9.42
C ASP A 129 -6.66 10.60 9.46
N ALA A 130 -7.09 9.86 8.44
CA ALA A 130 -8.43 9.27 8.38
C ALA A 130 -8.54 7.95 9.17
N ARG A 131 -7.43 7.41 9.67
CA ARG A 131 -7.40 6.14 10.39
C ARG A 131 -8.07 6.25 11.76
N SER A 132 -8.74 5.18 12.20
CA SER A 132 -9.15 5.05 13.60
C SER A 132 -7.95 4.75 14.50
N ASP A 133 -8.10 4.96 15.81
CA ASP A 133 -7.03 4.75 16.81
C ASP A 133 -6.51 3.31 16.89
N ASP A 134 -7.25 2.34 16.33
CA ASP A 134 -6.95 0.91 16.29
C ASP A 134 -6.55 0.40 14.89
N THR A 135 -6.63 1.22 13.84
CA THR A 135 -6.26 0.79 12.48
C THR A 135 -4.74 0.82 12.28
N ILE A 136 -4.20 -0.26 11.70
CA ILE A 136 -2.81 -0.36 11.27
C ILE A 136 -2.70 0.04 9.79
N ILE A 137 -1.74 0.90 9.46
CA ILE A 137 -1.39 1.24 8.08
C ILE A 137 0.04 0.76 7.81
N ILE A 138 0.22 0.00 6.73
CA ILE A 138 1.54 -0.43 6.26
C ILE A 138 1.77 0.14 4.88
N MET A 139 2.85 0.92 4.70
CA MET A 139 3.27 1.43 3.41
C MET A 139 4.56 0.75 2.96
N THR A 140 4.71 0.53 1.66
CA THR A 140 5.96 0.01 1.09
C THR A 140 6.46 0.87 -0.06
N GLY A 141 7.76 0.74 -0.35
CA GLY A 141 8.40 1.27 -1.56
C GLY A 141 9.89 1.50 -1.34
N ARG A 142 10.61 2.09 -2.29
CA ARG A 142 12.08 2.19 -2.19
C ARG A 142 12.54 3.26 -1.22
N ILE A 143 12.02 4.48 -1.34
CA ILE A 143 12.50 5.64 -0.58
C ILE A 143 11.33 6.23 0.21
N MET A 144 11.47 6.28 1.53
CA MET A 144 10.54 7.03 2.38
C MET A 144 10.91 8.52 2.35
N PRO A 145 10.01 9.42 1.92
CA PRO A 145 10.23 10.86 2.03
C PRO A 145 10.42 11.30 3.48
N GLU A 146 11.38 12.18 3.75
CA GLU A 146 11.63 12.71 5.12
C GLU A 146 10.39 13.40 5.69
N LYS A 147 9.57 14.01 4.82
CA LYS A 147 8.29 14.64 5.20
C LYS A 147 7.29 13.68 5.85
N LEU A 148 7.38 12.37 5.61
CA LEU A 148 6.50 11.37 6.24
C LEU A 148 6.96 10.95 7.64
N LYS A 149 8.16 11.32 8.07
CA LYS A 149 8.77 10.82 9.31
C LYS A 149 7.93 11.08 10.55
N ASP A 150 7.28 12.24 10.62
CA ASP A 150 6.43 12.61 11.77
C ASP A 150 5.07 11.88 11.79
N TYR A 151 4.73 11.17 10.71
CA TYR A 151 3.49 10.40 10.57
C TYR A 151 3.68 8.88 10.71
N VAL A 152 4.92 8.42 10.86
CA VAL A 152 5.27 6.99 10.84
C VAL A 152 5.80 6.55 12.20
N ASP A 153 5.20 5.51 12.77
CA ASP A 153 5.61 4.94 14.05
C ASP A 153 6.81 3.98 13.92
N TYR A 154 6.87 3.21 12.82
CA TYR A 154 7.92 2.24 12.58
C TYR A 154 8.47 2.30 11.15
N VAL A 155 9.80 2.28 11.01
CA VAL A 155 10.47 2.18 9.71
C VAL A 155 11.40 0.99 9.73
N SER A 156 11.28 0.12 8.72
CA SER A 156 12.19 -0.98 8.46
C SER A 156 12.83 -0.78 7.09
N ASN A 157 14.14 -0.50 7.09
CA ASN A 157 14.93 -0.39 5.87
C ASN A 157 15.55 -1.75 5.54
N ILE A 158 15.26 -2.27 4.35
CA ILE A 158 15.78 -3.52 3.82
C ILE A 158 16.80 -3.19 2.74
N GLU A 159 18.04 -3.64 2.93
CA GLU A 159 19.17 -3.32 2.05
C GLU A 159 19.68 -4.56 1.31
N ALA A 160 20.00 -4.40 0.03
CA ALA A 160 20.81 -5.36 -0.72
C ALA A 160 22.29 -4.96 -0.57
N LEU A 161 23.14 -5.87 -0.09
CA LEU A 161 24.56 -5.60 0.19
C LEU A 161 25.51 -6.06 -0.93
N CYS A 162 24.96 -6.61 -2.01
CA CYS A 162 25.68 -7.25 -3.10
C CYS A 162 25.33 -6.60 -4.44
#